data_AF-A0A8C5FZW5-F1
#
_entry.id   AF-A0A8C5FZW5-F1
#
_cell.length_a   1.000
_cell.length_b   1.000
_cell.length_c   1.000
_cell.angle_alpha   90.00
_cell.angle_beta   90.00
_cell.angle_gamma   90.00
#
_symmetry.space_group_name_H-M   'P 1'
#
loop_
_entity.id
_entity.type
_entity.pdbx_description
1 polymer ?
#
loop_
_entity_poly.entity_id
_entity_poly.type
_entity_poly.pdbx_seq_one_letter_code
_entity_poly.pdbx_strand_id
1 'polypeptide(L)'
;MRTTVVLVLLICGCGARAEGRVLDDVTRNGTSPDISAEVEALKLMVEQLNLQLESMEVQVNEGEQKVEELKAELTLAKTNVEELQKENEAHGTALASVQTRVTETETITKDLEQQIAGQTITLTSVQTRVTETESKTKHLEEKSAAHATALASLQTRVTETESKTTNLEEQNAAMEARLSSSEREILQSKSRIDQLEKINAERPKVAFYAALTNAGSIGPFNMDTILKFSKLFTNLGNGYSSETGFFTAPVNGVYSFQFTACGYFPGSVNINMYMNKELMVNNGEWKRDTGLEYFTNSVVLKLSAGDVIHLRLPARSAVFDDRYSQTTFSGSLLYDL
;
A
#
# COMPACT_ATOMS: atom_id res chain seq x y z
N MET A 1 66.32 37.87 82.06
CA MET A 1 65.11 38.67 82.37
C MET A 1 64.21 37.78 83.21
N ARG A 2 63.68 38.14 84.37
CA ARG A 2 63.66 39.40 85.11
C ARG A 2 62.99 39.03 86.45
N THR A 3 63.52 39.54 87.57
CA THR A 3 62.78 40.12 88.73
C THR A 3 61.80 39.22 89.53
N THR A 4 62.05 38.98 90.84
CA THR A 4 61.62 39.85 92.00
C THR A 4 60.25 39.41 92.51
N VAL A 5 59.88 39.25 93.79
CA VAL A 5 60.43 39.56 95.13
C VAL A 5 59.50 38.79 96.11
N VAL A 6 60.01 38.05 97.10
CA VAL A 6 60.24 38.48 98.50
C VAL A 6 58.96 38.92 99.24
N LEU A 7 58.65 38.29 100.38
CA LEU A 7 58.57 38.88 101.75
C LEU A 7 57.92 37.81 102.67
N VAL A 8 58.64 37.07 103.52
CA VAL A 8 59.28 37.43 104.82
C VAL A 8 58.28 37.52 105.98
N LEU A 9 58.43 36.63 106.97
CA LEU A 9 58.83 36.91 108.36
C LEU A 9 58.97 35.56 109.12
N LEU A 10 60.17 35.10 109.55
CA LEU A 10 60.97 35.51 110.74
C LEU A 10 60.12 35.43 112.03
N ILE A 11 60.48 34.73 113.12
CA ILE A 11 61.66 34.84 114.03
C ILE A 11 61.57 33.60 114.99
N CYS A 12 62.60 32.76 115.14
CA CYS A 12 63.76 32.82 116.07
C CYS A 12 63.45 32.58 117.57
N GLY A 13 64.30 31.76 118.21
CA GLY A 13 64.60 31.79 119.66
C GLY A 13 64.05 30.59 120.42
N CYS A 14 64.85 29.54 120.69
CA CYS A 14 65.83 29.43 121.78
C CYS A 14 65.21 29.37 123.20
N GLY A 15 65.45 28.24 123.87
CA GLY A 15 65.96 28.27 125.25
C GLY A 15 65.06 27.71 126.34
N ALA A 16 65.65 26.75 127.07
CA ALA A 16 65.37 26.35 128.46
C ALA A 16 63.99 25.72 128.74
N ARG A 17 63.90 24.43 129.12
CA ARG A 17 64.42 23.77 130.34
C ARG A 17 63.66 24.19 131.61
N ALA A 18 63.30 23.14 132.37
CA ALA A 18 62.80 23.09 133.74
C ALA A 18 61.28 23.31 133.86
N GLU A 19 60.50 22.26 134.16
CA GLU A 19 60.07 21.86 135.51
C GLU A 19 59.03 22.87 136.07
N GLY A 20 57.86 22.52 136.60
CA GLY A 20 57.32 21.23 136.96
C GLY A 20 55.81 21.33 137.30
N ARG A 21 55.30 20.17 137.68
CA ARG A 21 54.06 19.81 138.40
C ARG A 21 53.58 20.86 139.44
N VAL A 22 52.34 20.97 139.95
CA VAL A 22 51.04 20.25 139.87
C VAL A 22 50.03 20.95 140.83
N LEU A 23 48.71 20.77 140.55
CA LEU A 23 47.47 20.77 141.40
C LEU A 23 47.16 21.82 142.50
N ASP A 24 45.95 22.39 142.34
CA ASP A 24 44.81 22.61 143.26
C ASP A 24 44.98 22.89 144.78
N ASP A 25 44.46 24.08 145.15
CA ASP A 25 43.52 24.48 146.22
C ASP A 25 43.55 23.96 147.70
N VAL A 26 43.22 24.90 148.61
CA VAL A 26 42.67 24.81 149.99
C VAL A 26 43.56 24.64 151.26
N THR A 27 43.79 25.79 151.93
CA THR A 27 43.77 26.17 153.38
C THR A 27 44.51 25.47 154.56
N ARG A 28 45.11 26.36 155.38
CA ARG A 28 45.09 26.55 156.87
C ARG A 28 46.02 25.79 157.85
N ASN A 29 46.83 26.63 158.51
CA ASN A 29 47.28 26.69 159.93
C ASN A 29 48.28 25.67 160.51
N GLY A 30 49.24 26.22 161.29
CA GLY A 30 50.41 25.56 161.89
C GLY A 30 50.12 24.43 162.90
N THR A 31 51.10 23.68 163.39
CA THR A 31 52.46 24.07 163.85
C THR A 31 53.34 22.81 164.06
N SER A 32 54.63 22.89 163.66
CA SER A 32 55.86 22.17 164.11
C SER A 32 56.01 20.61 163.98
N PRO A 33 57.21 20.07 163.65
CA PRO A 33 57.35 18.91 162.75
C PRO A 33 57.82 17.59 163.39
N ASP A 34 57.48 16.47 162.75
CA ASP A 34 58.04 15.13 163.00
C ASP A 34 58.43 14.45 161.66
N ILE A 35 59.68 13.99 161.56
CA ILE A 35 60.45 13.75 160.32
C ILE A 35 60.16 12.36 159.71
N SER A 36 59.32 11.53 160.34
CA SER A 36 59.05 10.16 159.89
C SER A 36 58.08 10.03 158.71
N ALA A 37 57.35 11.09 158.31
CA ALA A 37 56.29 11.01 157.30
C ALA A 37 56.73 11.37 155.85
N GLU A 38 57.84 12.06 155.64
CA GLU A 38 58.29 12.49 154.29
C GLU A 38 58.98 11.39 153.47
N VAL A 39 59.59 10.39 154.13
CA VAL A 39 60.31 9.30 153.45
C VAL A 39 59.34 8.32 152.76
N GLU A 40 58.14 8.14 153.29
CA GLU A 40 57.12 7.29 152.70
C GLU A 40 56.43 7.93 151.49
N ALA A 41 56.33 9.26 151.44
CA ALA A 41 55.79 10.00 150.30
C ALA A 41 56.74 10.00 149.08
N LEU A 42 58.06 10.00 149.28
CA LEU A 42 59.06 9.95 148.20
C LEU A 42 59.12 8.59 147.49
N LYS A 43 58.87 7.48 148.22
CA LYS A 43 58.82 6.13 147.61
C LYS A 43 57.67 6.00 146.60
N LEU A 44 56.49 6.53 146.94
CA LEU A 44 55.33 6.51 146.05
C LEU A 44 55.54 7.35 144.78
N MET A 45 56.32 8.43 144.85
CA MET A 45 56.58 9.29 143.70
C MET A 45 57.55 8.67 142.67
N VAL A 46 58.52 7.88 143.13
CA VAL A 46 59.42 7.09 142.26
C VAL A 46 58.66 5.97 141.55
N GLU A 47 57.73 5.32 142.25
CA GLU A 47 56.88 4.29 141.66
C GLU A 47 55.95 4.87 140.57
N GLN A 48 55.44 6.08 140.79
CA GLN A 48 54.63 6.79 139.78
C GLN A 48 55.44 7.31 138.58
N LEU A 49 56.72 7.63 138.77
CA LEU A 49 57.63 8.00 137.68
C LEU A 49 58.02 6.80 136.82
N ASN A 50 58.21 5.61 137.40
CA ASN A 50 58.45 4.39 136.63
C ASN A 50 57.25 4.03 135.74
N LEU A 51 56.02 4.17 136.25
CA LEU A 51 54.81 3.93 135.46
C LEU A 51 54.63 4.92 134.29
N GLN A 52 55.08 6.18 134.42
CA GLN A 52 55.06 7.13 133.29
C GLN A 52 56.09 6.79 132.21
N LEU A 53 57.26 6.25 132.59
CA LEU A 53 58.29 5.86 131.63
C LEU A 53 57.83 4.66 130.79
N GLU A 54 57.24 3.67 131.45
CA GLU A 54 56.68 2.47 130.80
C GLU A 54 55.52 2.83 129.85
N SER A 55 54.69 3.81 130.22
CA SER A 55 53.64 4.35 129.34
C SER A 55 54.17 5.08 128.11
N MET A 56 55.29 5.81 128.23
CA MET A 56 55.90 6.48 127.08
C MET A 56 56.57 5.48 126.14
N GLU A 57 57.15 4.41 126.66
CA GLU A 57 57.77 3.36 125.85
C GLU A 57 56.74 2.62 124.98
N VAL A 58 55.52 2.41 125.51
CA VAL A 58 54.38 1.88 124.74
C VAL A 58 53.94 2.85 123.63
N GLN A 59 53.84 4.15 123.91
CA GLN A 59 53.42 5.14 122.90
C GLN A 59 54.45 5.32 121.78
N VAL A 60 55.75 5.22 122.09
CA VAL A 60 56.80 5.25 121.07
C VAL A 60 56.73 4.00 120.20
N ASN A 61 56.56 2.80 120.79
CA ASN A 61 56.40 1.56 120.03
C ASN A 61 55.13 1.58 119.15
N GLU A 62 54.00 2.04 119.66
CA GLU A 62 52.77 2.21 118.86
C GLU A 62 52.96 3.23 117.74
N GLY A 63 53.70 4.32 117.99
CA GLY A 63 54.06 5.32 117.00
C GLY A 63 54.97 4.76 115.89
N GLU A 64 55.99 3.98 116.26
CA GLU A 64 56.87 3.30 115.30
C GLU A 64 56.10 2.27 114.46
N GLN A 65 55.18 1.51 115.06
CA GLN A 65 54.33 0.56 114.35
C GLN A 65 53.42 1.27 113.33
N LYS A 66 52.86 2.43 113.68
CA LYS A 66 52.04 3.26 112.78
C LYS A 66 52.85 3.88 111.65
N VAL A 67 54.10 4.24 111.90
CA VAL A 67 55.01 4.74 110.87
C VAL A 67 55.37 3.62 109.88
N GLU A 68 55.59 2.39 110.36
CA GLU A 68 55.83 1.25 109.46
C GLU A 68 54.58 0.83 108.68
N GLU A 69 53.39 0.92 109.28
CA GLU A 69 52.11 0.71 108.58
C GLU A 69 51.87 1.76 107.49
N LEU A 70 52.07 3.05 107.80
CA LEU A 70 51.96 4.14 106.81
C LEU A 70 53.05 4.06 105.73
N LYS A 71 54.25 3.55 106.04
CA LYS A 71 55.26 3.27 105.01
C LYS A 71 54.82 2.12 104.11
N ALA A 72 54.23 1.06 104.66
CA ALA A 72 53.71 -0.06 103.89
C ALA A 72 52.57 0.40 102.95
N GLU A 73 51.63 1.21 103.44
CA GLU A 73 50.58 1.82 102.62
C GLU A 73 51.15 2.78 101.58
N LEU A 74 52.16 3.59 101.91
CA LEU A 74 52.82 4.48 100.95
C LEU A 74 53.55 3.69 99.85
N THR A 75 54.19 2.57 100.20
CA THR A 75 54.79 1.67 99.20
C THR A 75 53.73 1.04 98.33
N LEU A 76 52.61 0.56 98.90
CA LEU A 76 51.51 -0.02 98.15
C LEU A 76 50.88 1.00 97.20
N ALA A 77 50.63 2.22 97.69
CA ALA A 77 50.11 3.34 96.90
C ALA A 77 51.07 3.75 95.77
N LYS A 78 52.39 3.73 96.00
CA LYS A 78 53.39 3.95 94.94
C LYS A 78 53.33 2.86 93.87
N THR A 79 53.27 1.59 94.24
CA THR A 79 53.10 0.50 93.26
C THR A 79 51.81 0.64 92.46
N ASN A 80 50.70 0.99 93.12
CA ASN A 80 49.41 1.21 92.43
C ASN A 80 49.49 2.40 91.46
N VAL A 81 50.19 3.48 91.82
CA VAL A 81 50.41 4.63 90.91
C VAL A 81 51.28 4.25 89.72
N GLU A 82 52.33 3.46 89.93
CA GLU A 82 53.19 2.95 88.85
C GLU A 82 52.43 1.98 87.92
N GLU A 83 51.55 1.13 88.48
CA GLU A 83 50.69 0.23 87.72
C GLU A 83 49.65 1.01 86.91
N LEU A 84 49.00 2.00 87.52
CA LEU A 84 48.07 2.91 86.82
C LEU A 84 48.80 3.75 85.76
N GLN A 85 50.06 4.14 85.96
CA GLN A 85 50.85 4.81 84.93
C GLN A 85 51.14 3.88 83.75
N LYS A 86 51.56 2.64 84.00
CA LYS A 86 51.75 1.63 82.95
C LYS A 86 50.44 1.33 82.21
N GLU A 87 49.33 1.24 82.92
CA GLU A 87 48.01 1.02 82.33
C GLU A 87 47.58 2.23 81.49
N ASN A 88 47.86 3.46 81.94
CA ASN A 88 47.56 4.68 81.21
C ASN A 88 48.45 4.84 79.96
N GLU A 89 49.72 4.44 80.03
CA GLU A 89 50.61 4.34 78.87
C GLU A 89 50.11 3.26 77.88
N ALA A 90 49.72 2.09 78.38
CA ALA A 90 49.12 1.03 77.56
C ALA A 90 47.82 1.49 76.90
N HIS A 91 46.95 2.19 77.62
CA HIS A 91 45.73 2.80 77.08
C HIS A 91 46.06 3.87 76.03
N GLY A 92 47.10 4.68 76.23
CA GLY A 92 47.59 5.64 75.24
C GLY A 92 48.03 4.99 73.93
N THR A 93 48.77 3.87 74.02
CA THR A 93 49.17 3.10 72.83
C THR A 93 47.99 2.41 72.14
N ALA A 94 47.05 1.85 72.91
CA ALA A 94 45.83 1.25 72.39
C ALA A 94 44.94 2.29 71.70
N LEU A 95 44.82 3.48 72.28
CA LEU A 95 44.08 4.60 71.70
C LEU A 95 44.70 5.08 70.38
N ALA A 96 46.03 5.18 70.31
CA ALA A 96 46.73 5.52 69.07
C ALA A 96 46.50 4.47 67.96
N SER A 97 46.51 3.18 68.32
CA SER A 97 46.19 2.08 67.41
C SER A 97 44.73 2.15 66.91
N VAL A 98 43.78 2.40 67.83
CA VAL A 98 42.37 2.61 67.47
C VAL A 98 42.20 3.83 66.57
N GLN A 99 42.86 4.95 66.87
CA GLN A 99 42.82 6.15 66.04
C GLN A 99 43.33 5.88 64.61
N THR A 100 44.42 5.11 64.48
CA THR A 100 44.96 4.72 63.18
C THR A 100 43.96 3.87 62.40
N ARG A 101 43.37 2.85 63.04
CA ARG A 101 42.34 2.00 62.43
C ARG A 101 41.10 2.80 62.04
N VAL A 102 40.68 3.78 62.84
CA VAL A 102 39.57 4.68 62.52
C VAL A 102 39.89 5.46 61.25
N THR A 103 41.07 6.09 61.16
CA THR A 103 41.46 6.82 59.94
C THR A 103 41.56 5.92 58.71
N GLU A 104 42.06 4.70 58.84
CA GLU A 104 42.05 3.72 57.74
C GLU A 104 40.62 3.38 57.32
N THR A 105 39.71 3.11 58.26
CA THR A 105 38.30 2.84 57.94
C THR A 105 37.59 4.03 57.31
N GLU A 106 37.90 5.27 57.71
CA GLU A 106 37.39 6.48 57.08
C GLU A 106 37.86 6.60 55.62
N THR A 107 39.15 6.31 55.35
CA THR A 107 39.67 6.31 53.97
C THR A 107 39.03 5.22 53.11
N ILE A 108 38.87 4.00 53.62
CA ILE A 108 38.20 2.90 52.91
C ILE A 108 36.74 3.26 52.63
N THR A 109 36.05 3.86 53.59
CA THR A 109 34.64 4.29 53.43
C THR A 109 34.52 5.30 52.28
N LYS A 110 35.43 6.28 52.21
CA LYS A 110 35.45 7.27 51.14
C LYS A 110 35.74 6.65 49.77
N ASP A 111 36.66 5.70 49.68
CA ASP A 111 36.96 4.97 48.44
C ASP A 111 35.75 4.16 47.96
N LEU A 112 35.07 3.46 48.89
CA LEU A 112 33.84 2.72 48.59
C LEU A 112 32.71 3.66 48.14
N GLU A 113 32.52 4.81 48.78
CA GLU A 113 31.54 5.82 48.35
C GLU A 113 31.83 6.31 46.92
N GLN A 114 33.10 6.58 46.59
CA GLN A 114 33.48 6.98 45.24
C GLN A 114 33.25 5.86 44.22
N GLN A 115 33.52 4.61 44.59
CA GLN A 115 33.28 3.45 43.73
C GLN A 115 31.78 3.22 43.48
N ILE A 116 30.95 3.35 44.52
CA ILE A 116 29.48 3.30 44.43
C ILE A 116 28.95 4.42 43.52
N ALA A 117 29.49 5.63 43.64
CA ALA A 117 29.11 6.74 42.76
C ALA A 117 29.47 6.44 41.29
N GLY A 118 30.68 5.90 41.03
CA GLY A 118 31.10 5.47 39.70
C GLY A 118 30.21 4.36 39.13
N GLN A 119 29.90 3.34 39.93
CA GLN A 119 28.98 2.27 39.55
C GLN A 119 27.59 2.80 39.24
N THR A 120 27.07 3.72 40.05
CA THR A 120 25.76 4.37 39.83
C THR A 120 25.71 5.03 38.45
N ILE A 121 26.73 5.80 38.07
CA ILE A 121 26.81 6.44 36.75
C ILE A 121 26.82 5.40 35.62
N THR A 122 27.63 4.34 35.75
CA THR A 122 27.67 3.28 34.73
C THR A 122 26.34 2.55 34.59
N LEU A 123 25.65 2.31 35.71
CA LEU A 123 24.37 1.62 35.74
C LEU A 123 23.27 2.49 35.12
N THR A 124 23.27 3.79 35.38
CA THR A 124 22.39 4.75 34.68
C THR A 124 22.66 4.76 33.18
N SER A 125 23.93 4.79 32.76
CA SER A 125 24.29 4.75 31.33
C SER A 125 23.83 3.46 30.64
N VAL A 126 24.02 2.31 31.28
CA VAL A 126 23.53 1.02 30.77
C VAL A 126 22.01 1.01 30.70
N GLN A 127 21.32 1.51 31.73
CA GLN A 127 19.86 1.61 31.74
C GLN A 127 19.35 2.45 30.57
N THR A 128 19.96 3.62 30.32
CA THR A 128 19.61 4.45 29.16
C THR A 128 19.80 3.69 27.85
N ARG A 129 20.93 3.00 27.67
CA ARG A 129 21.19 2.20 26.46
C ARG A 129 20.20 1.05 26.30
N VAL A 130 19.83 0.37 27.38
CA VAL A 130 18.82 -0.71 27.36
C VAL A 130 17.48 -0.15 26.90
N THR A 131 17.01 0.95 27.49
CA THR A 131 15.73 1.58 27.07
C THR A 131 15.77 2.05 25.62
N GLU A 132 16.90 2.56 25.14
CA GLU A 132 17.07 2.94 23.74
C GLU A 132 17.00 1.71 22.82
N THR A 133 17.68 0.61 23.18
CA THR A 133 17.63 -0.63 22.39
C THR A 133 16.24 -1.27 22.38
N GLU A 134 15.52 -1.26 23.50
CA GLU A 134 14.14 -1.74 23.59
C GLU A 134 13.23 -0.93 22.65
N SER A 135 13.40 0.39 22.61
CA SER A 135 12.64 1.25 21.69
C SER A 135 12.96 0.96 20.22
N LYS A 136 14.23 0.71 19.88
CA LYS A 136 14.67 0.34 18.52
C LYS A 136 14.13 -1.04 18.11
N THR A 137 14.14 -2.01 19.02
CA THR A 137 13.59 -3.35 18.77
C THR A 137 12.10 -3.28 18.50
N LYS A 138 11.34 -2.56 19.33
CA LYS A 138 9.90 -2.36 19.12
C LYS A 138 9.60 -1.72 17.75
N HIS A 139 10.38 -0.70 17.36
CA HIS A 139 10.23 -0.08 16.05
C HIS A 139 10.52 -1.05 14.89
N LEU A 140 11.55 -1.90 15.02
CA LEU A 140 11.87 -2.92 14.02
C LEU A 140 10.77 -4.00 13.92
N GLU A 141 10.19 -4.40 15.04
CA GLU A 141 9.05 -5.34 15.08
C GLU A 141 7.83 -4.75 14.37
N GLU A 142 7.46 -3.51 14.66
CA GLU A 142 6.37 -2.79 13.97
C GLU A 142 6.63 -2.68 12.46
N LYS A 143 7.85 -2.35 12.05
CA LYS A 143 8.24 -2.29 10.64
C LYS A 143 8.19 -3.66 9.97
N SER A 144 8.59 -4.73 10.67
CA SER A 144 8.53 -6.10 10.16
C SER A 144 7.08 -6.57 9.93
N ALA A 145 6.17 -6.23 10.85
CA ALA A 145 4.75 -6.53 10.72
C ALA A 145 4.10 -5.76 9.56
N ALA A 146 4.48 -4.50 9.38
CA ALA A 146 4.05 -3.69 8.23
C ALA A 146 4.54 -4.29 6.90
N HIS A 147 5.79 -4.73 6.83
CA HIS A 147 6.33 -5.40 5.64
C HIS A 147 5.63 -6.74 5.34
N ALA A 148 5.33 -7.55 6.36
CA ALA A 148 4.58 -8.80 6.19
C ALA A 148 3.18 -8.55 5.60
N THR A 149 2.51 -7.50 6.07
CA THR A 149 1.19 -7.09 5.53
C THR A 149 1.29 -6.62 4.08
N ALA A 150 2.32 -5.82 3.75
CA ALA A 150 2.56 -5.35 2.40
C ALA A 150 2.88 -6.49 1.42
N LEU A 151 3.67 -7.47 1.86
CA LEU A 151 3.98 -8.67 1.07
C LEU A 151 2.73 -9.50 0.79
N ALA A 152 1.87 -9.71 1.78
CA ALA A 152 0.60 -10.41 1.58
C ALA A 152 -0.30 -9.69 0.56
N SER A 153 -0.38 -8.35 0.63
CA SER A 153 -1.14 -7.55 -0.34
C SER A 153 -0.55 -7.65 -1.76
N LEU A 154 0.77 -7.59 -1.90
CA LEU A 154 1.44 -7.74 -3.21
C LEU A 154 1.21 -9.14 -3.78
N GLN A 155 1.26 -10.17 -2.96
CA GLN A 155 1.02 -11.54 -3.39
C GLN A 155 -0.40 -11.73 -3.93
N THR A 156 -1.41 -11.15 -3.26
CA THR A 156 -2.80 -11.14 -3.78
C THR A 156 -2.92 -10.40 -5.11
N ARG A 157 -2.22 -9.28 -5.27
CA ARG A 157 -2.23 -8.54 -6.55
C ARG A 157 -1.57 -9.34 -7.68
N VAL A 158 -0.48 -10.05 -7.38
CA VAL A 158 0.22 -10.90 -8.37
C VAL A 158 -0.71 -12.02 -8.84
N THR A 159 -1.36 -12.74 -7.93
CA THR A 159 -2.28 -13.83 -8.31
C THR A 159 -3.49 -13.31 -9.09
N GLU A 160 -4.01 -12.14 -8.74
CA GLU A 160 -5.07 -11.49 -9.52
C GLU A 160 -4.61 -11.11 -10.93
N THR A 161 -3.39 -10.59 -11.08
CA THR A 161 -2.84 -10.25 -12.41
C THR A 161 -2.52 -11.48 -13.25
N GLU A 162 -2.07 -12.58 -12.65
CA GLU A 162 -1.86 -13.87 -13.34
C GLU A 162 -3.21 -14.42 -13.85
N SER A 163 -4.26 -14.35 -13.04
CA SER A 163 -5.62 -14.75 -13.46
C SER A 163 -6.18 -13.84 -14.56
N LYS A 164 -5.92 -12.53 -14.52
CA LYS A 164 -6.31 -11.62 -15.61
C LYS A 164 -5.54 -11.89 -16.90
N THR A 165 -4.26 -12.23 -16.80
CA THR A 165 -3.40 -12.53 -17.96
C THR A 165 -3.88 -13.79 -18.67
N THR A 166 -4.12 -14.87 -17.92
CA THR A 166 -4.67 -16.12 -18.48
C THR A 166 -6.03 -15.91 -19.16
N ASN A 167 -6.95 -15.16 -18.54
CA ASN A 167 -8.22 -14.82 -19.18
C ASN A 167 -8.05 -14.02 -20.49
N LEU A 168 -7.11 -13.08 -20.54
CA LEU A 168 -6.83 -12.30 -21.76
C LEU A 168 -6.20 -13.16 -22.86
N GLU A 169 -5.33 -14.10 -22.49
CA GLU A 169 -4.74 -15.06 -23.44
C GLU A 169 -5.83 -15.96 -24.07
N GLU A 170 -6.76 -16.47 -23.25
CA GLU A 170 -7.90 -17.24 -23.75
C GLU A 170 -8.82 -16.42 -24.67
N GLN A 171 -9.09 -15.16 -24.32
CA GLN A 171 -9.86 -14.25 -25.16
C GLN A 171 -9.16 -13.94 -26.49
N ASN A 172 -7.84 -13.76 -26.48
CA ASN A 172 -7.06 -13.53 -27.69
C ASN A 172 -7.11 -14.74 -28.62
N ALA A 173 -6.91 -15.96 -28.09
CA ALA A 173 -7.03 -17.19 -28.87
C ALA A 173 -8.44 -17.35 -29.48
N ALA A 174 -9.48 -17.02 -28.71
CA ALA A 174 -10.87 -17.06 -29.22
C ALA A 174 -11.11 -16.01 -30.32
N MET A 175 -10.54 -14.81 -30.20
CA MET A 175 -10.63 -13.77 -31.23
C MET A 175 -9.90 -14.18 -32.52
N GLU A 176 -8.71 -14.77 -32.41
CA GLU A 176 -7.95 -15.27 -33.57
C GLU A 176 -8.72 -16.36 -34.33
N ALA A 177 -9.35 -17.30 -33.60
CA ALA A 177 -10.19 -18.32 -34.22
C ALA A 177 -11.41 -17.72 -34.96
N ARG A 178 -12.04 -16.69 -34.38
CA ARG A 178 -13.16 -15.96 -35.00
C ARG A 178 -12.73 -15.20 -36.24
N LEU A 179 -11.57 -14.54 -36.20
CA LEU A 179 -11.00 -13.83 -37.34
C LEU A 179 -10.73 -14.80 -38.50
N SER A 180 -10.06 -15.92 -38.23
CA SER A 180 -9.79 -16.94 -39.25
C SER A 180 -11.08 -17.56 -39.84
N SER A 181 -12.14 -17.70 -39.03
CA SER A 181 -13.45 -18.13 -39.54
C SER A 181 -14.06 -17.08 -40.46
N SER A 182 -14.06 -15.81 -40.05
CA SER A 182 -14.63 -14.72 -40.83
C SER A 182 -13.88 -14.48 -42.15
N GLU A 183 -12.55 -14.59 -42.14
CA GLU A 183 -11.72 -14.51 -43.36
C GLU A 183 -12.11 -15.58 -44.39
N ARG A 184 -12.40 -16.81 -43.95
CA ARG A 184 -12.87 -17.89 -44.84
C ARG A 184 -14.24 -17.58 -45.44
N GLU A 185 -15.17 -17.07 -44.64
CA GLU A 185 -16.51 -16.67 -45.11
C GLU A 185 -16.45 -15.52 -46.11
N ILE A 186 -15.57 -14.54 -45.88
CA ILE A 186 -15.34 -13.42 -46.81
C ILE A 186 -14.78 -13.94 -48.13
N LEU A 187 -13.80 -14.85 -48.09
CA LEU A 187 -13.22 -15.42 -49.31
C LEU A 187 -14.25 -16.23 -50.10
N GLN A 188 -15.09 -17.02 -49.42
CA GLN A 188 -16.18 -17.75 -50.04
C GLN A 188 -17.22 -16.81 -50.67
N SER A 189 -17.59 -15.75 -49.94
CA SER A 189 -18.55 -14.75 -50.42
C SER A 189 -18.01 -14.01 -51.64
N LYS A 190 -16.72 -13.65 -51.63
CA LYS A 190 -16.05 -13.02 -52.77
C LYS A 190 -16.08 -13.92 -54.00
N SER A 191 -15.74 -15.21 -53.84
CA SER A 191 -15.81 -16.17 -54.95
C SER A 191 -17.22 -16.30 -55.51
N ARG A 192 -18.25 -16.26 -54.65
CA ARG A 192 -19.65 -16.32 -55.10
C ARG A 192 -20.06 -15.04 -55.83
N ILE A 193 -19.59 -13.87 -55.40
CA ILE A 193 -19.84 -12.60 -56.09
C ILE A 193 -19.19 -12.63 -57.47
N ASP A 194 -17.93 -13.03 -57.58
CA ASP A 194 -17.21 -13.12 -58.86
C ASP A 194 -17.95 -14.06 -59.85
N GLN A 195 -18.50 -15.18 -59.35
CA GLN A 195 -19.32 -16.10 -60.15
C GLN A 195 -20.63 -15.45 -60.63
N LEU A 196 -21.34 -14.73 -59.75
CA LEU A 196 -22.59 -14.06 -60.09
C LEU A 196 -22.37 -12.92 -61.09
N GLU A 197 -21.30 -12.15 -60.93
CA GLU A 197 -20.92 -11.09 -61.87
C GLU A 197 -20.62 -11.67 -63.25
N LYS A 198 -19.88 -12.79 -63.30
CA LYS A 198 -19.61 -13.51 -64.56
C LYS A 198 -20.90 -14.01 -65.21
N ILE A 199 -21.77 -14.69 -64.47
CA ILE A 199 -23.06 -15.18 -65.00
C ILE A 199 -23.91 -14.00 -65.52
N ASN A 200 -23.95 -12.88 -64.80
CA ASN A 200 -24.72 -11.71 -65.23
C ASN A 200 -24.11 -11.00 -66.45
N ALA A 201 -22.78 -11.02 -66.59
CA ALA A 201 -22.10 -10.49 -67.77
C ALA A 201 -22.34 -11.37 -69.02
N GLU A 202 -22.43 -12.68 -68.84
CA GLU A 202 -22.67 -13.66 -69.90
C GLU A 202 -24.15 -13.79 -70.30
N ARG A 203 -25.09 -13.27 -69.49
CA ARG A 203 -26.52 -13.30 -69.80
C ARG A 203 -26.85 -12.48 -71.05
N PRO A 204 -27.58 -13.07 -72.02
CA PRO A 204 -27.98 -12.38 -73.23
C PRO A 204 -28.92 -11.20 -72.91
N LYS A 205 -28.62 -10.03 -73.46
CA LYS A 205 -29.46 -8.83 -73.34
C LYS A 205 -30.07 -8.53 -74.70
N VAL A 206 -31.37 -8.76 -74.83
CA VAL A 206 -32.08 -8.60 -76.09
C VAL A 206 -33.27 -7.69 -75.89
N ALA A 207 -33.26 -6.56 -76.59
CA ALA A 207 -34.38 -5.62 -76.60
C ALA A 207 -34.29 -4.73 -77.83
N PHE A 208 -35.41 -4.51 -78.51
CA PHE A 208 -35.50 -3.53 -79.58
C PHE A 208 -36.76 -2.68 -79.45
N TYR A 209 -36.67 -1.46 -79.98
CA TYR A 209 -37.79 -0.55 -80.13
C TYR A 209 -37.58 0.24 -81.42
N ALA A 210 -38.58 0.20 -82.29
CA ALA A 210 -38.53 0.84 -83.59
C ALA A 210 -39.86 1.49 -83.97
N ALA A 211 -39.80 2.57 -84.72
CA ALA A 211 -40.96 3.17 -85.38
C ALA A 211 -40.91 2.94 -86.89
N LEU A 212 -42.07 2.98 -87.54
CA LEU A 212 -42.24 2.47 -88.90
C LEU A 212 -41.39 3.26 -89.92
N THR A 213 -41.70 4.54 -90.14
CA THR A 213 -41.06 5.42 -91.14
C THR A 213 -41.53 6.88 -90.97
N ASN A 214 -41.11 7.80 -91.82
CA ASN A 214 -41.59 9.18 -91.84
C ASN A 214 -42.42 9.51 -93.11
N ALA A 215 -42.91 8.49 -93.80
CA ALA A 215 -43.54 8.60 -95.11
C ALA A 215 -45.03 8.97 -95.09
N GLY A 216 -45.64 9.15 -93.92
CA GLY A 216 -47.08 9.38 -93.78
C GLY A 216 -47.87 8.08 -93.92
N SER A 217 -48.82 8.05 -94.86
CA SER A 217 -49.67 6.87 -95.08
C SER A 217 -48.90 5.75 -95.79
N ILE A 218 -48.89 4.57 -95.20
CA ILE A 218 -48.32 3.34 -95.74
C ILE A 218 -49.46 2.37 -96.08
N GLY A 219 -49.57 2.01 -97.36
CA GLY A 219 -50.75 1.33 -97.90
C GLY A 219 -51.90 2.31 -98.23
N PRO A 220 -53.05 1.80 -98.70
CA PRO A 220 -53.35 0.38 -98.91
C PRO A 220 -52.58 -0.24 -100.08
N PHE A 221 -52.07 -1.45 -99.88
CA PHE A 221 -51.44 -2.26 -100.94
C PHE A 221 -52.40 -3.34 -101.46
N ASN A 222 -52.13 -3.87 -102.65
CA ASN A 222 -52.96 -4.94 -103.24
C ASN A 222 -52.66 -6.34 -102.67
N MET A 223 -51.60 -6.47 -101.87
CA MET A 223 -51.18 -7.73 -101.25
C MET A 223 -50.61 -7.48 -99.86
N ASP A 224 -50.58 -8.53 -99.04
CA ASP A 224 -49.96 -8.49 -97.73
C ASP A 224 -48.49 -8.07 -97.84
N THR A 225 -48.13 -7.04 -97.08
CA THR A 225 -46.81 -6.41 -97.15
C THR A 225 -46.13 -6.45 -95.79
N ILE A 226 -44.88 -6.88 -95.73
CA ILE A 226 -44.08 -6.86 -94.50
C ILE A 226 -43.80 -5.41 -94.12
N LEU A 227 -44.09 -5.04 -92.88
CA LEU A 227 -43.79 -3.72 -92.34
C LEU A 227 -42.34 -3.67 -91.87
N LYS A 228 -41.57 -2.74 -92.45
CA LYS A 228 -40.17 -2.49 -92.12
C LYS A 228 -40.06 -1.26 -91.24
N PHE A 229 -39.75 -1.45 -89.95
CA PHE A 229 -39.61 -0.36 -88.99
C PHE A 229 -38.20 0.20 -89.07
N SER A 230 -38.07 1.24 -89.88
CA SER A 230 -36.78 1.83 -90.27
C SER A 230 -36.19 2.78 -89.22
N LYS A 231 -37.00 3.31 -88.30
CA LYS A 231 -36.53 4.22 -87.24
C LYS A 231 -36.18 3.44 -85.98
N LEU A 232 -34.92 3.02 -85.85
CA LEU A 232 -34.44 2.29 -84.68
C LEU A 232 -34.05 3.22 -83.53
N PHE A 233 -34.59 2.97 -82.34
CA PHE A 233 -34.19 3.64 -81.10
C PHE A 233 -33.29 2.75 -80.24
N THR A 234 -33.62 1.47 -80.15
CA THR A 234 -32.86 0.45 -79.42
C THR A 234 -32.81 -0.82 -80.24
N ASN A 235 -31.67 -1.52 -80.24
CA ASN A 235 -31.51 -2.85 -80.86
C ASN A 235 -30.43 -3.68 -80.15
N LEU A 236 -30.56 -3.83 -78.83
CA LEU A 236 -29.65 -4.64 -78.01
C LEU A 236 -29.76 -6.12 -78.43
N GLY A 237 -28.61 -6.77 -78.60
CA GLY A 237 -28.54 -8.14 -79.12
C GLY A 237 -28.70 -8.25 -80.64
N ASN A 238 -28.89 -7.12 -81.35
CA ASN A 238 -28.99 -7.04 -82.81
C ASN A 238 -30.02 -8.01 -83.43
N GLY A 239 -31.09 -8.32 -82.69
CA GLY A 239 -32.12 -9.27 -83.14
C GLY A 239 -33.04 -8.69 -84.22
N TYR A 240 -33.27 -7.38 -84.24
CA TYR A 240 -34.13 -6.73 -85.23
C TYR A 240 -33.35 -6.22 -86.43
N SER A 241 -33.87 -6.44 -87.65
CA SER A 241 -33.33 -5.90 -88.89
C SER A 241 -34.31 -4.92 -89.53
N SER A 242 -33.93 -3.64 -89.60
CA SER A 242 -34.71 -2.59 -90.28
C SER A 242 -34.82 -2.80 -91.79
N GLU A 243 -33.89 -3.55 -92.39
CA GLU A 243 -33.88 -3.84 -93.83
C GLU A 243 -34.93 -4.87 -94.24
N THR A 244 -35.21 -5.84 -93.36
CA THR A 244 -36.17 -6.93 -93.62
C THR A 244 -37.49 -6.73 -92.89
N GLY A 245 -37.50 -6.01 -91.77
CA GLY A 245 -38.65 -5.90 -90.87
C GLY A 245 -38.76 -7.04 -89.85
N PHE A 246 -37.73 -7.88 -89.75
CA PHE A 246 -37.75 -9.12 -88.98
C PHE A 246 -36.98 -8.97 -87.68
N PHE A 247 -37.56 -9.47 -86.59
CA PHE A 247 -36.83 -9.84 -85.38
C PHE A 247 -36.47 -11.32 -85.46
N THR A 248 -35.19 -11.67 -85.33
CA THR A 248 -34.72 -13.06 -85.23
C THR A 248 -34.24 -13.30 -83.81
N ALA A 249 -34.79 -14.32 -83.13
CA ALA A 249 -34.38 -14.65 -81.77
C ALA A 249 -32.91 -15.08 -81.74
N PRO A 250 -32.02 -14.36 -81.01
CA PRO A 250 -30.61 -14.73 -80.95
C PRO A 250 -30.35 -15.92 -80.01
N VAL A 251 -31.24 -16.15 -79.04
CA VAL A 251 -31.16 -17.24 -78.06
C VAL A 251 -32.54 -17.84 -77.82
N ASN A 252 -32.58 -19.08 -77.31
CA ASN A 252 -33.81 -19.67 -76.81
C ASN A 252 -34.31 -18.86 -75.61
N GLY A 253 -35.60 -18.56 -75.56
CA GLY A 253 -36.12 -17.77 -74.45
C GLY A 253 -37.59 -17.44 -74.55
N VAL A 254 -38.07 -16.76 -73.52
CA VAL A 254 -39.42 -16.18 -73.50
C VAL A 254 -39.30 -14.70 -73.79
N TYR A 255 -39.99 -14.26 -74.83
CA TYR A 255 -39.93 -12.89 -75.34
C TYR A 255 -41.29 -12.23 -75.22
N SER A 256 -41.30 -10.93 -74.93
CA SER A 256 -42.47 -10.08 -75.03
C SER A 256 -42.37 -9.22 -76.28
N PHE A 257 -43.45 -9.13 -77.05
CA PHE A 257 -43.56 -8.25 -78.21
C PHE A 257 -44.79 -7.38 -78.08
N GLN A 258 -44.69 -6.13 -78.55
CA GLN A 258 -45.80 -5.19 -78.60
C GLN A 258 -45.71 -4.35 -79.85
N PHE A 259 -46.85 -4.07 -80.47
CA PHE A 259 -46.94 -3.04 -81.49
C PHE A 259 -48.09 -2.08 -81.22
N THR A 260 -47.92 -0.86 -81.68
CA THR A 260 -48.97 0.16 -81.77
C THR A 260 -49.10 0.54 -83.23
N ALA A 261 -50.30 0.44 -83.77
CA ALA A 261 -50.62 0.90 -85.11
C ALA A 261 -51.36 2.23 -85.03
N CYS A 262 -51.03 3.17 -85.91
CA CYS A 262 -51.80 4.38 -86.12
C CYS A 262 -52.47 4.34 -87.49
N GLY A 263 -53.72 4.78 -87.58
CA GLY A 263 -54.40 5.04 -88.84
C GLY A 263 -54.78 6.52 -88.96
N TYR A 264 -54.69 7.07 -90.18
CA TYR A 264 -55.07 8.48 -90.44
C TYR A 264 -56.35 8.63 -91.26
N PHE A 265 -56.42 8.01 -92.44
CA PHE A 265 -57.57 8.11 -93.34
C PHE A 265 -58.65 7.05 -93.07
N PRO A 266 -59.90 7.25 -93.54
CA PRO A 266 -60.95 6.23 -93.51
C PRO A 266 -60.52 4.96 -94.25
N GLY A 267 -60.92 3.80 -93.73
CA GLY A 267 -60.59 2.50 -94.31
C GLY A 267 -60.11 1.49 -93.27
N SER A 268 -59.64 0.34 -93.75
CA SER A 268 -59.10 -0.70 -92.88
C SER A 268 -57.72 -0.32 -92.36
N VAL A 269 -57.52 -0.40 -91.04
CA VAL A 269 -56.22 -0.30 -90.38
C VAL A 269 -56.02 -1.63 -89.66
N ASN A 270 -55.06 -2.44 -90.10
CA ASN A 270 -54.89 -3.79 -89.58
C ASN A 270 -53.42 -4.17 -89.58
N ILE A 271 -52.98 -4.90 -88.54
CA ILE A 271 -51.66 -5.49 -88.44
C ILE A 271 -51.80 -6.96 -88.04
N ASN A 272 -51.09 -7.81 -88.78
CA ASN A 272 -50.88 -9.22 -88.44
C ASN A 272 -49.46 -9.42 -87.92
N MET A 273 -49.31 -10.00 -86.72
CA MET A 273 -48.03 -10.49 -86.22
C MET A 273 -47.89 -11.98 -86.54
N TYR A 274 -46.76 -12.32 -87.15
CA TYR A 274 -46.41 -13.71 -87.46
C TYR A 274 -45.21 -14.17 -86.65
N MET A 275 -45.23 -15.44 -86.26
CA MET A 275 -44.04 -16.19 -85.87
C MET A 275 -43.74 -17.19 -86.98
N ASN A 276 -42.58 -17.02 -87.63
CA ASN A 276 -42.21 -17.75 -88.82
C ASN A 276 -43.29 -17.63 -89.92
N LYS A 277 -44.10 -18.67 -90.14
CA LYS A 277 -45.19 -18.67 -91.13
C LYS A 277 -46.58 -18.62 -90.48
N GLU A 278 -46.66 -18.75 -89.17
CA GLU A 278 -47.92 -18.88 -88.43
C GLU A 278 -48.39 -17.52 -87.90
N LEU A 279 -49.68 -17.23 -88.07
CA LEU A 279 -50.31 -16.00 -87.60
C LEU A 279 -50.52 -16.11 -86.09
N MET A 280 -49.87 -15.23 -85.32
CA MET A 280 -50.00 -15.21 -83.85
C MET A 280 -51.11 -14.27 -83.39
N VAL A 281 -51.15 -13.07 -83.98
CA VAL A 281 -52.08 -12.01 -83.58
C VAL A 281 -52.59 -11.28 -84.82
N ASN A 282 -53.90 -11.13 -84.94
CA ASN A 282 -54.53 -10.13 -85.80
C ASN A 282 -55.03 -9.00 -84.90
N ASN A 283 -54.75 -7.75 -85.26
CA ASN A 283 -55.41 -6.61 -84.64
C ASN A 283 -55.74 -5.58 -85.70
N GLY A 284 -56.99 -5.17 -85.80
CA GLY A 284 -57.38 -4.16 -86.75
C GLY A 284 -58.80 -3.68 -86.60
N GLU A 285 -59.04 -2.51 -87.19
CA GLU A 285 -60.26 -1.74 -87.08
C GLU A 285 -60.63 -1.14 -88.44
N TRP A 286 -61.87 -0.66 -88.54
CA TRP A 286 -62.34 0.08 -89.70
C TRP A 286 -62.60 1.53 -89.31
N LYS A 287 -61.74 2.43 -89.81
CA LYS A 287 -61.86 3.86 -89.59
C LYS A 287 -62.95 4.48 -90.45
N ARG A 288 -63.74 5.39 -89.87
CA ARG A 288 -64.86 6.05 -90.56
C ARG A 288 -64.52 7.47 -91.03
N ASP A 289 -63.57 8.13 -90.40
CA ASP A 289 -63.18 9.53 -90.66
C ASP A 289 -61.66 9.73 -90.72
N THR A 290 -61.25 10.99 -90.90
CA THR A 290 -59.84 11.40 -90.95
C THR A 290 -59.41 11.93 -89.59
N GLY A 291 -58.25 11.50 -89.10
CA GLY A 291 -57.72 11.87 -87.78
C GLY A 291 -56.77 10.79 -87.28
N LEU A 292 -56.01 11.00 -86.22
CA LEU A 292 -55.15 9.94 -85.67
C LEU A 292 -55.98 9.02 -84.77
N GLU A 293 -56.03 7.74 -85.09
CA GLU A 293 -56.56 6.68 -84.20
C GLU A 293 -55.52 5.59 -84.03
N TYR A 294 -55.53 4.94 -82.87
CA TYR A 294 -54.51 3.99 -82.46
C TYR A 294 -55.11 2.72 -81.90
N PHE A 295 -54.46 1.60 -82.18
CA PHE A 295 -54.65 0.37 -81.42
C PHE A 295 -53.31 -0.27 -81.10
N THR A 296 -53.27 -1.02 -79.99
CA THR A 296 -52.08 -1.71 -79.50
C THR A 296 -52.42 -3.16 -79.23
N ASN A 297 -51.49 -4.07 -79.52
CA ASN A 297 -51.56 -5.46 -79.04
C ASN A 297 -50.17 -5.93 -78.59
N SER A 298 -50.14 -6.91 -77.70
CA SER A 298 -48.92 -7.48 -77.14
C SER A 298 -49.05 -8.98 -76.95
N VAL A 299 -47.96 -9.71 -77.13
CA VAL A 299 -47.90 -11.17 -76.95
C VAL A 299 -46.61 -11.58 -76.26
N VAL A 300 -46.69 -12.59 -75.40
CA VAL A 300 -45.53 -13.27 -74.82
C VAL A 300 -45.41 -14.64 -75.47
N LEU A 301 -44.26 -14.90 -76.11
CA LEU A 301 -44.02 -16.12 -76.88
C LEU A 301 -42.72 -16.78 -76.45
N LYS A 302 -42.69 -18.10 -76.48
CA LYS A 302 -41.46 -18.89 -76.37
C LYS A 302 -40.87 -19.03 -77.77
N LEU A 303 -39.63 -18.58 -77.96
CA LEU A 303 -38.91 -18.66 -79.23
C LEU A 303 -37.67 -19.54 -79.06
N SER A 304 -37.36 -20.30 -80.10
CA SER A 304 -36.06 -20.93 -80.29
C SER A 304 -35.13 -19.97 -81.03
N ALA A 305 -33.82 -20.11 -80.83
CA ALA A 305 -32.83 -19.34 -81.58
C ALA A 305 -33.05 -19.53 -83.09
N GLY A 306 -33.14 -18.42 -83.82
CA GLY A 306 -33.45 -18.40 -85.25
C GLY A 306 -34.94 -18.25 -85.59
N ASP A 307 -35.87 -18.39 -84.65
CA ASP A 307 -37.28 -18.07 -84.89
C ASP A 307 -37.46 -16.59 -85.21
N VAL A 308 -38.36 -16.30 -86.14
CA VAL A 308 -38.56 -14.95 -86.68
C VAL A 308 -39.93 -14.40 -86.27
N ILE A 309 -39.96 -13.18 -85.75
CA ILE A 309 -41.19 -12.39 -85.58
C ILE A 309 -41.20 -11.22 -86.56
N HIS A 310 -42.33 -11.02 -87.23
CA HIS A 310 -42.53 -9.86 -88.10
C HIS A 310 -43.99 -9.45 -88.19
N LEU A 311 -44.19 -8.18 -88.56
CA LEU A 311 -45.51 -7.61 -88.76
C LEU A 311 -45.82 -7.50 -90.25
N ARG A 312 -47.06 -7.83 -90.63
CA ARG A 312 -47.59 -7.64 -91.98
C ARG A 312 -48.79 -6.71 -91.95
N LEU A 313 -48.83 -5.81 -92.91
CA LEU A 313 -50.00 -5.03 -93.27
C LEU A 313 -50.84 -5.86 -94.26
N PRO A 314 -52.07 -6.28 -93.91
CA PRO A 314 -52.93 -7.02 -94.83
C PRO A 314 -53.25 -6.21 -96.09
N ALA A 315 -53.55 -6.93 -97.18
CA ALA A 315 -54.03 -6.30 -98.40
C ALA A 315 -55.23 -5.37 -98.12
N ARG A 316 -55.23 -4.20 -98.77
CA ARG A 316 -56.25 -3.15 -98.63
C ARG A 316 -56.31 -2.45 -97.26
N SER A 317 -55.39 -2.76 -96.34
CA SER A 317 -55.23 -2.01 -95.08
C SER A 317 -54.13 -0.96 -95.19
N ALA A 318 -54.24 0.11 -94.41
CA ALA A 318 -53.23 1.18 -94.33
C ALA A 318 -52.90 1.52 -92.88
N VAL A 319 -51.66 1.97 -92.65
CA VAL A 319 -51.20 2.55 -91.37
C VAL A 319 -50.53 3.89 -91.64
N PHE A 320 -50.34 4.70 -90.61
CA PHE A 320 -49.76 6.03 -90.69
C PHE A 320 -48.54 6.13 -89.78
N ASP A 321 -47.47 6.74 -90.28
CA ASP A 321 -46.34 7.13 -89.45
C ASP A 321 -45.66 8.40 -89.96
N ASP A 322 -45.24 9.25 -89.03
CA ASP A 322 -44.60 10.53 -89.31
C ASP A 322 -43.42 10.77 -88.35
N ARG A 323 -42.90 12.00 -88.31
CA ARG A 323 -41.77 12.38 -87.45
C ARG A 323 -42.02 12.12 -85.95
N TYR A 324 -43.27 11.92 -85.52
CA TYR A 324 -43.66 11.67 -84.15
C TYR A 324 -43.77 10.18 -83.79
N SER A 325 -43.46 9.27 -84.72
CA SER A 325 -43.37 7.82 -84.43
C SER A 325 -44.68 7.24 -83.91
N GLN A 326 -45.73 7.40 -84.72
CA GLN A 326 -47.11 7.00 -84.43
C GLN A 326 -47.31 5.49 -84.47
N THR A 327 -46.63 4.80 -85.39
CA THR A 327 -46.70 3.33 -85.52
C THR A 327 -45.37 2.72 -85.07
N THR A 328 -45.42 1.88 -84.03
CA THR A 328 -44.22 1.38 -83.32
C THR A 328 -44.26 -0.12 -83.11
N PHE A 329 -43.09 -0.74 -83.07
CA PHE A 329 -42.91 -2.16 -82.78
C PHE A 329 -41.73 -2.35 -81.83
N SER A 330 -41.93 -3.14 -80.79
CA SER A 330 -40.93 -3.43 -79.78
C SER A 330 -40.96 -4.88 -79.34
N GLY A 331 -39.84 -5.33 -78.80
CA GLY A 331 -39.79 -6.61 -78.11
C GLY A 331 -38.53 -6.77 -77.26
N SER A 332 -38.61 -7.63 -76.26
CA SER A 332 -37.50 -7.91 -75.34
C SER A 332 -37.51 -9.36 -74.86
N LEU A 333 -36.32 -9.88 -74.56
CA LEU A 333 -36.15 -11.14 -73.85
C LEU A 333 -36.51 -10.93 -72.37
N LEU A 334 -37.43 -11.73 -71.85
CA LEU A 334 -37.77 -11.74 -70.42
C LEU A 334 -36.77 -12.60 -69.64
N TYR A 335 -36.48 -13.80 -70.15
CA TYR A 335 -35.46 -14.71 -69.65
C TYR A 335 -35.13 -15.75 -70.72
N ASP A 336 -33.86 -16.13 -70.79
CA ASP A 336 -33.35 -17.24 -71.59
C ASP A 336 -33.77 -18.60 -71.01
N LEU A 337 -33.77 -19.64 -71.86
CA LEU A 337 -34.21 -21.01 -71.54
C LEU A 337 -33.14 -22.07 -71.81
#